data_AF-A0A9X0WC63-F1
#
_entry.id   AF-A0A9X0WC63-F1
#
_cell.length_a   1.000
_cell.length_b   1.000
_cell.length_c   1.000
_cell.angle_alpha   90.00
_cell.angle_beta   90.00
_cell.angle_gamma   90.00
#
_symmetry.space_group_name_H-M   'P 1'
#
loop_
_entity.id
_entity.type
_entity.pdbx_description
1 polymer ?
#
loop_
_entity_poly.entity_id
_entity_poly.type
_entity_poly.pdbx_seq_one_letter_code
_entity_poly.pdbx_strand_id
1 'polypeptide(L)'
;MSLYDDDKCFSETLGRAENGDEQSQLKLGNYYRSGYQLGFDLPLIDGVDPCIYWYQKAAEQGNKTAQRNLWKHYQMGIATDPDEEKARYWRNRYRGQTA
;
A
#
# COMPACT_ATOMS: atom_id res chain seq x y z
N MET A 1 -17.71 19.51 -10.05
CA MET A 1 -16.91 18.47 -9.37
C MET A 1 -16.39 19.12 -8.11
N SER A 2 -17.11 18.92 -7.00
CA SER A 2 -16.83 19.58 -5.73
C SER A 2 -15.70 18.81 -5.06
N LEU A 3 -14.61 19.50 -4.70
CA LEU A 3 -13.45 18.96 -3.99
C LEU A 3 -13.80 18.32 -2.62
N TYR A 4 -15.07 18.37 -2.20
CA TYR A 4 -15.55 17.82 -0.92
C TYR A 4 -15.94 16.33 -0.95
N ASP A 5 -16.22 15.73 -2.12
CA ASP A 5 -16.65 14.33 -2.19
C ASP A 5 -15.48 13.34 -2.16
N ASP A 6 -14.31 13.74 -2.69
CA ASP A 6 -13.08 12.93 -2.64
C ASP A 6 -12.51 12.83 -1.22
N ASP A 7 -12.58 13.92 -0.43
CA ASP A 7 -12.11 13.95 0.97
C ASP A 7 -12.99 13.09 1.90
N LYS A 8 -14.30 13.04 1.66
CA LYS A 8 -15.20 12.15 2.40
C LYS A 8 -14.92 10.68 2.10
N CYS A 9 -14.73 10.34 0.82
CA CYS A 9 -14.38 8.99 0.41
C CYS A 9 -13.01 8.56 1.00
N PHE A 10 -12.04 9.48 1.05
CA PHE A 10 -10.75 9.24 1.67
C PHE A 10 -10.87 9.02 3.18
N SER A 11 -11.56 9.91 3.90
CA SER A 11 -11.74 9.79 5.37
C SER A 11 -12.54 8.54 5.78
N GLU A 12 -13.57 8.16 5.02
CA GLU A 12 -14.28 6.90 5.24
C GLU A 12 -13.39 5.68 4.98
N THR A 13 -12.60 5.72 3.91
CA THR A 13 -11.63 4.66 3.60
C THR A 13 -10.56 4.56 4.70
N LEU A 14 -10.08 5.70 5.21
CA LEU A 14 -9.13 5.77 6.32
C LEU A 14 -9.69 5.11 7.57
N GLY A 15 -10.88 5.52 8.02
CA GLY A 15 -11.50 4.94 9.20
C GLY A 15 -11.74 3.43 9.05
N ARG A 16 -12.16 2.96 7.88
CA ARG A 16 -12.31 1.51 7.63
C ARG A 16 -10.97 0.77 7.66
N ALA A 17 -9.94 1.34 7.04
CA ALA A 17 -8.62 0.73 6.99
C ALA A 17 -7.96 0.64 8.38
N GLU A 18 -8.15 1.67 9.22
CA GLU A 18 -7.73 1.69 10.62
C GLU A 18 -8.46 0.63 11.45
N ASN A 19 -9.74 0.38 11.15
CA ASN A 19 -10.52 -0.71 11.75
C ASN A 19 -10.17 -2.11 11.19
N GLY A 20 -9.19 -2.21 10.28
CA GLY A 20 -8.70 -3.50 9.78
C GLY A 20 -9.29 -3.95 8.44
N ASP A 21 -10.14 -3.17 7.77
CA ASP A 21 -10.73 -3.58 6.48
C ASP A 21 -9.66 -3.70 5.39
N GLU A 22 -9.44 -4.91 4.85
CA GLU A 22 -8.32 -5.18 3.97
C GLU A 22 -8.46 -4.51 2.60
N GLN A 23 -9.70 -4.30 2.13
CA GLN A 23 -9.98 -3.60 0.88
C GLN A 23 -9.67 -2.12 1.00
N SER A 24 -10.00 -1.52 2.14
CA SER A 24 -9.74 -0.10 2.42
C SER A 24 -8.25 0.15 2.61
N GLN A 25 -7.53 -0.75 3.29
CA GLN A 25 -6.07 -0.70 3.37
C GLN A 25 -5.42 -0.80 1.98
N LEU A 26 -5.89 -1.71 1.12
CA LEU A 26 -5.42 -1.79 -0.26
C LEU A 26 -5.69 -0.51 -1.05
N LYS A 27 -6.88 0.09 -0.88
CA LYS A 27 -7.25 1.36 -1.52
C LYS A 27 -6.37 2.51 -1.06
N LEU A 28 -6.08 2.63 0.24
CA LEU A 28 -5.15 3.66 0.75
C LEU A 28 -3.75 3.48 0.18
N GLY A 29 -3.22 2.24 0.16
CA GLY A 29 -1.92 1.99 -0.46
C GLY A 29 -1.88 2.44 -1.93
N ASN A 30 -2.96 2.20 -2.69
CA ASN A 30 -3.08 2.70 -4.07
C ASN A 30 -3.16 4.22 -4.15
N TYR A 31 -3.87 4.87 -3.23
CA TYR A 31 -3.99 6.32 -3.16
C TYR A 31 -2.61 6.98 -2.97
N TYR A 32 -1.86 6.54 -1.96
CA TYR A 32 -0.50 7.06 -1.72
C TYR A 32 0.45 6.73 -2.86
N ARG A 33 0.39 5.53 -3.43
CA ARG A 33 1.19 5.15 -4.61
C ARG A 33 0.93 6.09 -5.79
N SER A 34 -0.32 6.41 -6.07
CA SER A 34 -0.69 7.38 -7.12
C SER A 34 -0.14 8.77 -6.80
N GLY A 35 -0.19 9.18 -5.53
CA GLY A 35 0.39 10.45 -5.10
C GLY A 35 1.89 10.53 -5.40
N TYR A 36 2.66 9.51 -5.04
CA TYR A 36 4.08 9.41 -5.38
C TYR A 36 4.32 9.39 -6.90
N GLN A 37 3.48 8.70 -7.67
CA GLN A 37 3.59 8.68 -9.13
C GLN A 37 3.33 10.05 -9.78
N LEU A 38 2.56 10.90 -9.12
CA LEU A 38 2.33 12.29 -9.54
C LEU A 38 3.43 13.24 -9.05
N GLY A 39 4.43 12.74 -8.31
CA GLY A 39 5.53 13.54 -7.79
C GLY A 39 5.21 14.29 -6.50
N PHE A 40 4.14 13.91 -5.78
CA PHE A 40 3.88 14.47 -4.46
C PHE A 40 4.86 13.92 -3.43
N ASP A 41 5.43 14.82 -2.64
CA ASP A 41 6.16 14.48 -1.44
C ASP A 41 5.16 14.24 -0.31
N LEU A 42 5.00 12.98 0.07
CA LEU A 42 4.02 12.53 1.06
C LEU A 42 4.74 12.19 2.37
N PRO A 43 4.18 12.57 3.53
CA PRO A 43 4.81 12.31 4.81
C PRO A 43 4.89 10.80 5.10
N LEU A 44 6.01 10.39 5.70
CA LEU A 44 6.21 9.03 6.18
C LEU A 44 5.27 8.73 7.35
N ILE A 45 4.79 7.49 7.42
CA ILE A 45 4.05 6.94 8.55
C ILE A 45 5.01 6.06 9.33
N ASP A 46 5.31 6.41 10.58
CA ASP A 46 6.28 5.70 11.43
C ASP A 46 7.67 5.51 10.77
N GLY A 47 8.07 6.48 9.93
CA GLY A 47 9.34 6.41 9.18
C GLY A 47 9.33 5.48 7.96
N VAL A 48 8.15 5.03 7.54
CA VAL A 48 7.95 4.15 6.37
C VAL A 48 7.03 4.82 5.36
N ASP A 49 7.23 4.55 4.08
CA ASP A 49 6.33 5.01 3.03
C ASP A 49 4.88 4.60 3.32
N PRO A 50 3.91 5.53 3.27
CA PRO A 50 2.50 5.25 3.53
C PRO A 50 1.94 4.18 2.56
N CYS A 51 2.45 4.13 1.33
CA CYS A 51 2.14 3.06 0.37
C CYS A 51 2.52 1.67 0.92
N ILE A 52 3.75 1.53 1.43
CA ILE A 52 4.26 0.29 2.02
C ILE A 52 3.46 -0.04 3.28
N TYR A 53 3.25 0.93 4.17
CA TYR A 53 2.54 0.75 5.43
C TYR A 53 1.15 0.14 5.22
N TRP A 54 0.35 0.72 4.32
CA TRP A 54 -1.02 0.24 4.07
C TRP A 54 -1.06 -1.08 3.31
N TYR A 55 -0.17 -1.28 2.34
CA TYR A 55 -0.08 -2.58 1.68
C TYR A 55 0.39 -3.68 2.64
N GLN A 56 1.29 -3.40 3.59
CA GLN A 56 1.73 -4.36 4.59
C GLN A 56 0.57 -4.85 5.44
N LYS A 57 -0.25 -3.94 5.99
CA LYS A 57 -1.44 -4.30 6.75
C LYS A 57 -2.39 -5.20 5.95
N ALA A 58 -2.68 -4.85 4.70
CA ALA A 58 -3.55 -5.67 3.85
C ALA A 58 -2.90 -7.03 3.52
N ALA A 59 -1.59 -7.06 3.28
CA ALA A 59 -0.83 -8.25 2.93
C ALA A 59 -0.70 -9.24 4.10
N GLU A 60 -0.63 -8.75 5.33
CA GLU A 60 -0.62 -9.53 6.57
C GLU A 60 -1.94 -10.29 6.76
N GLN A 61 -3.05 -9.69 6.33
CA GLN A 61 -4.37 -10.33 6.27
C GLN A 61 -4.53 -11.33 5.12
N GLY A 62 -3.48 -11.55 4.31
CA GLY A 62 -3.51 -12.47 3.18
C GLY A 62 -4.04 -11.88 1.88
N ASN A 63 -4.16 -10.54 1.78
CA ASN A 63 -4.55 -9.91 0.52
C ASN A 63 -3.45 -10.09 -0.55
N LYS A 64 -3.71 -11.01 -1.49
CA LYS A 64 -2.80 -11.35 -2.59
C LYS A 64 -2.48 -10.18 -3.51
N THR A 65 -3.36 -9.19 -3.61
CA THR A 65 -3.13 -7.97 -4.41
C THR A 65 -2.15 -7.06 -3.70
N ALA A 66 -2.32 -6.87 -2.39
CA ALA A 66 -1.40 -6.07 -1.57
C ALA A 66 0.02 -6.66 -1.55
N GLN A 67 0.15 -7.99 -1.38
CA GLN A 67 1.45 -8.68 -1.44
C GLN A 67 2.16 -8.48 -2.78
N ARG A 68 1.41 -8.55 -3.89
CA ARG A 68 1.95 -8.32 -5.24
C ARG A 68 2.40 -6.87 -5.42
N ASN A 69 1.65 -5.92 -4.88
CA ASN A 69 1.98 -4.51 -4.95
C ASN A 69 3.23 -4.19 -4.12
N LEU A 70 3.40 -4.79 -2.93
CA LEU A 70 4.64 -4.69 -2.15
C LEU A 70 5.83 -5.26 -2.90
N TRP A 71 5.70 -6.44 -3.49
CA TRP A 71 6.76 -7.03 -4.30
C TRP A 71 7.18 -6.10 -5.44
N LYS A 72 6.23 -5.53 -6.19
CA LYS A 72 6.52 -4.57 -7.26
C LYS A 72 7.17 -3.29 -6.73
N HIS A 73 6.70 -2.79 -5.60
CA HIS A 73 7.20 -1.56 -5.01
C HIS A 73 8.69 -1.70 -4.64
N TYR A 74 9.06 -2.77 -3.96
CA TYR A 74 10.47 -3.07 -3.63
C TYR A 74 11.33 -3.46 -4.83
N GLN A 75 10.74 -4.06 -5.89
CA GLN A 75 11.48 -4.35 -7.12
C GLN A 75 11.78 -3.11 -7.95
N MET A 76 10.81 -2.19 -8.04
CA MET A 76 10.88 -1.04 -8.93
C MET A 76 11.50 0.18 -8.25
N GLY A 77 11.63 0.18 -6.92
CA GLY A 77 12.07 1.36 -6.17
C GLY A 77 11.15 2.55 -6.37
N ILE A 78 9.83 2.30 -6.42
CA ILE A 78 8.87 3.41 -6.52
C ILE A 78 8.88 4.10 -5.15
N ALA A 79 9.26 5.37 -5.06
CA ALA A 79 9.34 6.17 -3.83
C ALA A 79 10.43 5.77 -2.79
N THR A 80 11.03 4.58 -2.90
CA THR A 80 12.19 4.15 -2.08
C THR A 80 13.28 3.52 -2.96
N ASP A 81 14.49 3.34 -2.42
CA ASP A 81 15.49 2.51 -3.10
C ASP A 81 15.01 1.05 -3.23
N PRO A 82 15.26 0.39 -4.38
CA PRO A 82 14.95 -1.02 -4.53
C PRO A 82 15.57 -1.87 -3.42
N ASP A 83 14.77 -2.78 -2.85
CA ASP A 83 15.20 -3.71 -1.80
C ASP A 83 14.89 -5.14 -2.25
N GLU A 84 15.90 -5.80 -2.82
CA GLU A 84 15.75 -7.15 -3.36
C GLU A 84 15.40 -8.19 -2.28
N GLU A 85 15.88 -8.01 -1.05
CA GLU A 85 15.58 -8.92 0.05
C GLU A 85 14.11 -8.84 0.44
N LYS A 86 13.58 -7.62 0.63
CA LYS A 86 12.15 -7.41 0.92
C LYS A 86 11.27 -7.82 -0.27
N ALA A 87 11.69 -7.56 -1.50
CA ALA A 87 10.98 -8.05 -2.67
C ALA A 87 10.89 -9.59 -2.67
N ARG A 88 12.00 -10.29 -2.41
CA ARG A 88 12.01 -11.75 -2.32
C ARG A 88 11.13 -12.28 -1.18
N TYR A 89 11.14 -11.62 -0.03
CA TYR A 89 10.28 -11.94 1.11
C TYR A 89 8.79 -11.90 0.73
N TRP A 90 8.31 -10.77 0.18
CA TRP A 90 6.91 -10.63 -0.22
C TRP A 90 6.52 -11.54 -1.39
N ARG A 91 7.43 -11.79 -2.33
CA ARG A 91 7.22 -12.74 -3.43
C ARG A 91 7.01 -14.16 -2.93
N ASN A 92 7.83 -14.61 -1.97
CA ASN A 92 7.70 -15.95 -1.40
C ASN A 92 6.39 -16.08 -0.62
N ARG A 93 5.99 -15.03 0.12
CA ARG A 93 4.71 -15.00 0.81
C ARG A 93 3.52 -15.08 -0.16
N TYR A 94 3.60 -14.37 -1.29
CA TYR A 94 2.59 -14.44 -2.37
C TYR A 94 2.52 -15.83 -3.02
N ARG A 95 3.67 -16.45 -3.31
CA ARG A 95 3.75 -17.78 -3.97
C ARG A 95 3.45 -18.95 -3.04
N GLY A 96 3.65 -18.79 -1.73
CA GLY A 96 3.35 -19.82 -0.74
C GLY A 96 1.85 -20.02 -0.46
N GLN A 97 1.00 -19.07 -0.86
CA GLN A 97 -0.46 -19.11 -0.69
C GLN A 97 -1.22 -19.69 -1.90
N THR A 98 -0.51 -20.28 -2.86
CA THR A 98 -1.10 -20.91 -4.06
C THR A 98 -0.96 -22.44 -4.05
N ALA A 99 -0.93 -23.06 -2.86
CA ALA A 99 -0.95 -24.51 -2.69
C ALA A 99 -2.39 -25.03 -2.56
#